data_AF-A0A7D9I8W6-F1
#
_entry.id   AF-A0A7D9I8W6-F1
#
_cell.length_a   1.000
_cell.length_b   1.000
_cell.length_c   1.000
_cell.angle_alpha   90.00
_cell.angle_beta   90.00
_cell.angle_gamma   90.00
#
_symmetry.space_group_name_H-M   'P 1'
#
loop_
_entity.id
_entity.type
_entity.pdbx_description
1 polymer ?
#
loop_
_entity_poly.entity_id
_entity_poly.type
_entity_poly.pdbx_seq_one_letter_code
_entity_poly.pdbx_strand_id
1 'polypeptide(L)'
;MDTTMFLLLLCTVLLSWSNVQGQSLGEIKKFQTQKFLKIKNKLPGCNMQNDIADLKDLLVSVKEELNEMKTEFMKEIKAMLKDTKEEKLSKKKVSTNQAKNKCADALYFRGGNTFEYAKSVSRRPGLVADERSSSSSGAPEEGLNAMTSCFWIKTLKRSDAPNVLSYAIPERDNEITIYLLPNVTLLLKTKAGTSFYPQDLGIWVSDGKWHHVCITWENIHGTLQAYKDGVLRNSRTGFKPGAPIAPHGMWIIGQDQDRYGGGFQLNNAFHGSLTQVNVWNRVLDASEISTLAKQCGTGMAGNYRAYSDFVPYGGIQKITPSCCEQ
;
A
#
# COMPACT_ATOMS: atom_id res chain seq x y z
N MET A 1 31.13 -4.81 63.49
CA MET A 1 30.02 -5.59 62.89
C MET A 1 30.52 -7.01 62.73
N ASP A 2 29.91 -7.91 63.48
CA ASP A 2 30.32 -9.31 63.61
C ASP A 2 30.23 -10.03 62.25
N THR A 3 31.24 -10.83 61.91
CA THR A 3 31.38 -11.53 60.61
C THR A 3 30.21 -12.45 60.31
N THR A 4 29.54 -12.95 61.36
CA THR A 4 28.27 -13.68 61.31
C THR A 4 27.12 -12.85 60.74
N MET A 5 27.08 -11.56 61.06
CA MET A 5 26.04 -10.64 60.59
C MET A 5 26.16 -10.34 59.09
N PHE A 6 27.38 -10.31 58.56
CA PHE A 6 27.64 -10.09 57.12
C PHE A 6 27.29 -11.33 56.28
N LEU A 7 27.53 -12.54 56.80
CA LEU A 7 27.16 -13.81 56.17
C LEU A 7 25.64 -14.05 56.15
N LEU A 8 24.94 -13.68 57.23
CA LEU A 8 23.47 -13.70 57.28
C LEU A 8 22.85 -12.69 56.30
N LEU A 9 23.47 -11.51 56.14
CA LEU A 9 23.05 -10.52 55.14
C LEU A 9 23.28 -11.02 53.71
N LEU A 10 24.42 -11.68 53.42
CA LEU A 10 24.64 -12.32 52.13
C LEU A 10 23.59 -13.43 51.87
N CYS A 11 23.35 -14.33 52.82
CA CYS A 11 22.36 -15.40 52.67
C CYS A 11 20.93 -14.89 52.44
N THR A 12 20.53 -13.81 53.12
CA THR A 12 19.19 -13.22 52.95
C THR A 12 19.04 -12.46 51.64
N VAL A 13 20.07 -11.74 51.20
CA VAL A 13 20.11 -11.12 49.86
C VAL A 13 20.03 -12.21 48.76
N LEU A 14 20.71 -13.34 48.95
CA LEU A 14 20.74 -14.46 48.01
C LEU A 14 19.42 -15.25 47.97
N LEU A 15 18.72 -15.39 49.09
CA LEU A 15 17.38 -16.01 49.13
C LEU A 15 16.30 -15.12 48.51
N SER A 16 16.42 -13.79 48.67
CA SER A 16 15.43 -12.82 48.16
C SER A 16 15.37 -12.74 46.63
N TRP A 17 16.48 -13.06 45.93
CA TRP A 17 16.57 -13.00 44.46
C TRP A 17 15.84 -14.14 43.74
N SER A 18 15.40 -15.18 44.45
CA SER A 18 14.69 -16.33 43.87
C SER A 18 13.23 -16.02 43.46
N ASN A 19 12.66 -14.89 43.90
CA ASN A 19 11.21 -14.70 43.97
C ASN A 19 10.62 -13.60 43.05
N VAL A 20 11.13 -13.43 41.83
CA VAL A 20 10.54 -12.53 40.80
C VAL A 20 9.93 -13.34 39.64
N GLN A 21 8.70 -13.04 39.20
CA GLN A 21 7.93 -13.84 38.22
C GLN A 21 7.82 -13.21 36.81
N GLY A 22 7.96 -14.05 35.77
CA GLY A 22 7.74 -13.73 34.35
C GLY A 22 8.18 -14.88 33.41
N GLN A 23 7.51 -15.11 32.28
CA GLN A 23 7.73 -16.27 31.39
C GLN A 23 9.13 -16.31 30.71
N SER A 24 9.77 -15.16 30.48
CA SER A 24 11.15 -15.10 29.96
C SER A 24 12.23 -15.33 31.02
N LEU A 25 11.87 -15.39 32.31
CA LEU A 25 12.81 -15.63 33.42
C LEU A 25 13.05 -17.11 33.73
N GLY A 26 12.35 -18.05 33.06
CA GLY A 26 12.45 -19.48 33.37
C GLY A 26 13.85 -20.06 33.15
N GLU A 27 14.51 -19.69 32.06
CA GLU A 27 15.88 -20.14 31.75
C GLU A 27 16.93 -19.43 32.61
N ILE A 28 16.74 -18.13 32.84
CA ILE A 28 17.58 -17.32 33.73
C ILE A 28 17.56 -17.89 35.16
N LYS A 29 16.39 -18.28 35.66
CA LYS A 29 16.24 -18.92 36.98
C LYS A 29 16.98 -20.26 37.05
N LYS A 30 16.90 -21.09 36.01
CA LYS A 30 17.62 -22.37 35.96
C LYS A 30 19.14 -22.16 35.93
N PHE A 31 19.60 -21.19 35.14
CA PHE A 31 21.02 -20.84 35.05
C PHE A 31 21.57 -20.31 36.38
N GLN A 32 20.87 -19.37 37.01
CA GLN A 32 21.25 -18.83 38.33
C GLN A 32 21.27 -19.91 39.41
N THR A 33 20.25 -20.78 39.44
CA THR A 33 20.14 -21.84 40.46
C THR A 33 21.26 -22.88 40.32
N GLN A 34 21.58 -23.33 39.10
CA GLN A 34 22.64 -24.33 38.88
C GLN A 34 24.04 -23.81 39.23
N LYS A 35 24.36 -22.55 38.90
CA LYS A 35 25.67 -21.97 39.23
C LYS A 35 25.80 -21.62 40.72
N PHE A 36 24.71 -21.20 41.38
CA PHE A 36 24.72 -20.92 42.81
C PHE A 36 25.01 -22.17 43.66
N LEU A 37 24.50 -23.34 43.23
CA LEU A 37 24.84 -24.63 43.84
C LEU A 37 26.33 -24.98 43.72
N LYS A 38 27.02 -24.57 42.65
CA LYS A 38 28.47 -24.81 42.50
C LYS A 38 29.30 -24.03 43.53
N ILE A 39 28.92 -22.79 43.81
CA ILE A 39 29.59 -21.94 44.81
C ILE A 39 29.38 -22.53 46.21
N LYS A 40 28.14 -22.91 46.53
CA LYS A 40 27.80 -23.54 47.82
C LYS A 40 28.62 -24.80 48.09
N ASN A 41 28.85 -25.62 47.06
CA ASN A 41 29.58 -26.88 47.19
C ASN A 41 31.11 -26.72 47.31
N LYS A 42 31.66 -25.52 47.06
CA LYS A 42 33.08 -25.20 47.24
C LYS A 42 33.42 -24.62 48.63
N LEU A 43 32.44 -24.49 49.52
CA LEU A 43 32.58 -24.00 50.89
C LEU A 43 32.50 -25.17 51.90
N PRO A 44 33.59 -25.94 52.15
CA PRO A 44 33.59 -26.93 53.22
C PRO A 44 33.64 -26.23 54.59
N GLY A 45 32.99 -26.82 55.60
CA GLY A 45 32.77 -26.21 56.91
C GLY A 45 34.04 -25.68 57.59
N CYS A 46 34.01 -24.42 58.00
CA CYS A 46 35.12 -23.72 58.66
C CYS A 46 35.39 -24.29 60.07
N ASN A 47 36.67 -24.59 60.37
CA ASN A 47 37.17 -24.89 61.72
C ASN A 47 38.31 -23.91 62.05
N MET A 48 38.12 -23.09 63.09
CA MET A 48 38.97 -21.94 63.44
C MET A 48 40.30 -22.35 64.08
N GLN A 49 41.40 -22.37 63.30
CA GLN A 49 42.73 -22.09 63.85
C GLN A 49 43.89 -21.85 62.86
N ASN A 50 43.68 -21.79 61.53
CA ASN A 50 44.69 -21.37 60.54
C ASN A 50 44.19 -20.26 59.58
N ASP A 51 43.14 -19.54 59.96
CA ASP A 51 42.09 -19.18 59.00
C ASP A 51 42.26 -17.88 58.20
N ILE A 52 43.25 -17.00 58.42
CA ILE A 52 43.24 -15.68 57.75
C ILE A 52 43.74 -15.74 56.29
N ALA A 53 44.75 -16.58 55.99
CA ALA A 53 45.26 -16.73 54.63
C ALA A 53 44.25 -17.51 53.76
N ASP A 54 43.71 -18.61 54.29
CA ASP A 54 42.69 -19.43 53.64
C ASP A 54 41.39 -18.64 53.41
N LEU A 55 40.97 -17.77 54.35
CA LEU A 55 39.83 -16.87 54.15
C LEU A 55 40.07 -15.83 53.05
N LYS A 56 41.31 -15.32 52.88
CA LYS A 56 41.64 -14.36 51.82
C LYS A 56 41.63 -15.03 50.45
N ASP A 57 42.20 -16.22 50.32
CA ASP A 57 42.21 -16.98 49.07
C ASP A 57 40.81 -17.42 48.67
N LEU A 58 39.99 -17.82 49.66
CA LEU A 58 38.57 -18.11 49.44
C LEU A 58 37.80 -16.85 48.99
N LEU A 59 38.07 -15.68 49.57
CA LEU A 59 37.43 -14.43 49.17
C LEU A 59 37.81 -14.02 47.73
N VAL A 60 39.07 -14.26 47.32
CA VAL A 60 39.53 -14.01 45.95
C VAL A 60 38.81 -14.94 44.97
N SER A 61 38.76 -16.24 45.27
CA SER A 61 38.06 -17.25 44.47
C SER A 61 36.57 -16.93 44.29
N VAL A 62 35.88 -16.55 45.37
CA VAL A 62 34.46 -16.15 45.32
C VAL A 62 34.26 -14.87 44.49
N LYS A 63 35.20 -13.90 44.55
CA LYS A 63 35.12 -12.68 43.72
C LYS A 63 35.30 -12.98 42.24
N GLU A 64 36.20 -13.88 41.88
CA GLU A 64 36.41 -14.30 40.48
C GLU A 64 35.17 -15.00 39.93
N GLU A 65 34.60 -15.96 40.65
CA GLU A 65 33.37 -16.64 40.23
C GLU A 65 32.18 -15.68 40.12
N LEU A 66 32.08 -14.68 41.02
CA LEU A 66 31.06 -13.64 40.94
C LEU A 66 31.23 -12.75 39.70
N ASN A 67 32.47 -12.43 39.33
CA ASN A 67 32.76 -11.64 38.13
C ASN A 67 32.46 -12.43 36.84
N GLU A 68 32.77 -13.72 36.82
CA GLU A 68 32.38 -14.61 35.71
C GLU A 68 30.86 -14.73 35.59
N MET A 69 30.16 -14.91 36.72
CA MET A 69 28.69 -14.93 36.73
C MET A 69 28.09 -13.63 36.21
N LYS A 70 28.63 -12.48 36.64
CA LYS A 70 28.19 -11.17 36.15
C LYS A 70 28.42 -11.04 34.66
N THR A 71 29.54 -11.53 34.15
CA THR A 71 29.88 -11.45 32.73
C THR A 71 28.94 -12.29 31.86
N GLU A 72 28.68 -13.54 32.26
CA GLU A 72 27.78 -14.43 31.49
C GLU A 72 26.32 -13.93 31.56
N PHE A 73 25.87 -13.49 32.73
CA PHE A 73 24.53 -12.92 32.89
C PHE A 73 24.32 -11.66 32.03
N MET A 74 25.32 -10.77 31.99
CA MET A 74 25.25 -9.57 31.15
C MET A 74 25.27 -9.91 29.65
N LYS A 75 25.89 -11.02 29.25
CA LYS A 75 25.89 -11.51 27.86
C LYS A 75 24.52 -12.03 27.45
N GLU A 76 23.85 -12.80 28.31
CA GLU A 76 22.48 -13.27 28.07
C GLU A 76 21.47 -12.11 28.01
N ILE A 77 21.58 -11.14 28.93
CA ILE A 77 20.74 -9.92 28.89
C ILE A 77 20.91 -9.19 27.56
N LYS A 78 22.16 -9.01 27.10
CA LYS A 78 22.43 -8.33 25.82
C LYS A 78 21.82 -9.08 24.63
N ALA A 79 21.84 -10.42 24.65
CA ALA A 79 21.21 -11.24 23.61
C ALA A 79 19.69 -11.06 23.61
N MET A 80 19.03 -11.20 24.77
CA MET A 80 17.57 -11.00 24.87
C MET A 80 17.12 -9.59 24.45
N LEU A 81 17.90 -8.56 24.80
CA LEU A 81 17.62 -7.18 24.38
C LEU A 81 17.75 -7.01 22.86
N LYS A 82 18.71 -7.71 22.23
CA LYS A 82 18.89 -7.70 20.78
C LYS A 82 17.68 -8.34 20.08
N ASP A 83 17.26 -9.51 20.53
CA ASP A 83 16.12 -10.24 19.94
C ASP A 83 14.82 -9.42 20.04
N THR A 84 14.59 -8.80 21.21
CA THR A 84 13.44 -7.90 21.42
C THR A 84 13.47 -6.69 20.48
N LYS A 85 14.67 -6.14 20.20
CA LYS A 85 14.83 -5.00 19.29
C LYS A 85 14.57 -5.41 17.84
N GLU A 86 15.04 -6.59 17.43
CA GLU A 86 14.80 -7.13 16.09
C GLU A 86 13.31 -7.44 15.85
N GLU A 87 12.62 -8.03 16.83
CA GLU A 87 11.19 -8.27 16.77
C GLU A 87 10.36 -6.98 16.70
N LYS A 88 10.73 -5.95 17.48
CA LYS A 88 10.10 -4.62 17.38
C LYS A 88 10.34 -3.98 16.02
N LEU A 89 11.53 -4.13 15.45
CA LEU A 89 11.87 -3.59 14.14
C LEU A 89 11.12 -4.30 13.00
N SER A 90 10.97 -5.62 13.07
CA SER A 90 10.20 -6.40 12.09
C SER A 90 8.72 -6.02 12.11
N LYS A 91 8.11 -5.93 13.31
CA LYS A 91 6.72 -5.45 13.48
C LYS A 91 6.52 -4.03 12.94
N LYS A 92 7.46 -3.12 13.20
CA LYS A 92 7.44 -1.76 12.65
C LYS A 92 7.55 -1.74 11.12
N LYS A 93 8.40 -2.56 10.52
CA LYS A 93 8.52 -2.71 9.06
C LYS A 93 7.23 -3.22 8.42
N VAL A 94 6.59 -4.25 9.02
CA VAL A 94 5.31 -4.79 8.54
C VAL A 94 4.20 -3.73 8.59
N SER A 95 4.06 -3.02 9.72
CA SER A 95 3.09 -1.93 9.86
C SER A 95 3.33 -0.79 8.86
N THR A 96 4.59 -0.44 8.62
CA THR A 96 4.97 0.61 7.63
C THR A 96 4.64 0.17 6.20
N ASN A 97 4.91 -1.08 5.84
CA ASN A 97 4.57 -1.62 4.51
C ASN A 97 3.06 -1.75 4.33
N GLN A 98 2.32 -2.16 5.38
CA GLN A 98 0.87 -2.21 5.34
C GLN A 98 0.25 -0.82 5.17
N ALA A 99 0.79 0.21 5.83
CA ALA A 99 0.36 1.60 5.64
C ALA A 99 0.69 2.12 4.24
N LYS A 100 1.88 1.80 3.70
CA LYS A 100 2.26 2.12 2.31
C LYS A 100 1.32 1.50 1.29
N ASN A 101 0.84 0.28 1.51
CA ASN A 101 -0.06 -0.38 0.56
C ASN A 101 -1.48 0.20 0.58
N LYS A 102 -1.89 0.84 1.69
CA LYS A 102 -3.25 1.38 1.87
C LYS A 102 -3.43 2.82 1.39
N CYS A 103 -2.35 3.57 1.20
CA CYS A 103 -2.46 4.99 0.85
C CYS A 103 -1.59 5.33 -0.37
N ALA A 104 -2.11 6.18 -1.24
CA ALA A 104 -1.48 6.63 -2.47
C ALA A 104 -1.61 8.14 -2.64
N ASP A 105 -0.84 8.71 -3.53
CA ASP A 105 -1.15 10.05 -4.04
C ASP A 105 -2.46 9.99 -4.81
N ALA A 106 -3.41 10.88 -4.51
CA ALA A 106 -4.68 10.99 -5.24
C ALA A 106 -4.83 12.36 -5.88
N LEU A 107 -5.51 12.39 -7.01
CA LEU A 107 -5.94 13.62 -7.66
C LEU A 107 -7.37 13.92 -7.26
N TYR A 108 -7.59 15.13 -6.75
CA TYR A 108 -8.87 15.63 -6.31
C TYR A 108 -9.44 16.63 -7.32
N PHE A 109 -10.62 16.30 -7.80
CA PHE A 109 -11.40 17.01 -8.79
C PHE A 109 -12.56 17.70 -8.08
N ARG A 110 -12.47 19.03 -7.97
CA ARG A 110 -13.50 19.87 -7.31
C ARG A 110 -14.82 19.92 -8.08
N GLY A 111 -14.78 19.55 -9.36
CA GLY A 111 -15.91 19.64 -10.23
C GLY A 111 -16.18 21.03 -10.80
N GLY A 112 -16.87 21.06 -11.93
CA GLY A 112 -17.14 22.27 -12.69
C GLY A 112 -18.43 22.96 -12.24
N ASN A 113 -18.35 23.81 -11.22
CA ASN A 113 -19.18 25.02 -11.15
C ASN A 113 -18.70 25.96 -10.03
N THR A 114 -18.08 27.07 -10.41
CA THR A 114 -18.11 28.29 -9.60
C THR A 114 -18.11 29.49 -10.55
N PHE A 115 -18.94 30.47 -10.24
CA PHE A 115 -19.03 31.80 -10.85
C PHE A 115 -17.66 32.55 -10.93
N GLU A 116 -16.62 32.01 -10.29
CA GLU A 116 -15.23 32.47 -10.38
C GLU A 116 -14.43 31.84 -11.55
N TYR A 117 -14.76 30.63 -11.99
CA TYR A 117 -14.03 29.90 -13.04
C TYR A 117 -14.28 30.47 -14.45
N ALA A 118 -15.45 31.06 -14.67
CA ALA A 118 -15.83 31.72 -15.93
C ALA A 118 -15.11 33.06 -16.17
N LYS A 119 -14.43 33.63 -15.16
CA LYS A 119 -13.67 34.88 -15.31
C LYS A 119 -12.26 34.70 -15.88
N SER A 120 -11.75 33.47 -15.96
CA SER A 120 -10.47 33.18 -16.60
C SER A 120 -10.67 32.30 -17.83
N VAL A 121 -10.95 32.92 -18.97
CA VAL A 121 -11.10 32.27 -20.29
C VAL A 121 -9.84 31.47 -20.72
N SER A 122 -8.74 31.55 -19.96
CA SER A 122 -7.45 30.96 -20.27
C SER A 122 -7.07 29.66 -19.53
N ARG A 123 -7.88 29.13 -18.60
CA ARG A 123 -7.50 27.92 -17.82
C ARG A 123 -8.69 26.99 -17.56
N ARG A 124 -8.90 26.01 -18.45
CA ARG A 124 -9.94 24.97 -18.29
C ARG A 124 -9.40 23.76 -17.51
N PRO A 125 -10.12 23.20 -16.50
CA PRO A 125 -9.72 21.98 -15.79
C PRO A 125 -9.81 20.75 -16.67
N GLY A 126 -8.73 19.97 -16.77
CA GLY A 126 -8.67 18.70 -17.48
C GLY A 126 -7.22 18.25 -17.56
N LEU A 127 -6.94 17.02 -17.10
CA LEU A 127 -5.60 16.42 -17.17
C LEU A 127 -5.27 16.13 -18.63
N VAL A 128 -4.29 16.83 -19.20
CA VAL A 128 -3.68 16.43 -20.47
C VAL A 128 -2.57 15.45 -20.12
N ALA A 129 -2.62 14.22 -20.66
CA ALA A 129 -1.45 13.34 -20.63
C ALA A 129 -0.26 14.10 -21.28
N ASP A 130 0.89 14.13 -20.62
CA ASP A 130 2.04 14.88 -21.12
C ASP A 130 2.52 14.30 -22.46
N GLU A 131 2.30 15.02 -23.56
CA GLU A 131 2.81 14.65 -24.88
C GLU A 131 4.34 14.71 -24.94
N ARG A 132 5.03 15.42 -24.03
CA ARG A 132 6.50 15.57 -24.03
C ARG A 132 7.27 14.37 -23.50
N SER A 133 6.60 13.41 -22.86
CA SER A 133 7.20 12.12 -22.50
C SER A 133 7.43 11.22 -23.73
N SER A 134 6.96 11.62 -24.91
CA SER A 134 7.28 10.96 -26.20
C SER A 134 8.77 10.91 -26.55
N SER A 135 9.64 11.59 -25.80
CA SER A 135 11.10 11.52 -25.99
C SER A 135 11.82 10.48 -25.10
N SER A 136 11.12 9.77 -24.22
CA SER A 136 11.68 8.56 -23.58
C SER A 136 10.56 7.59 -23.20
N SER A 137 10.35 6.60 -24.07
CA SER A 137 9.46 5.43 -23.97
C SER A 137 7.95 5.62 -24.17
N GLY A 138 7.49 5.52 -25.42
CA GLY A 138 6.37 4.63 -25.76
C GLY A 138 4.95 5.18 -25.66
N ALA A 139 4.54 6.08 -26.56
CA ALA A 139 3.20 5.89 -27.13
C ALA A 139 3.33 4.66 -28.07
N PRO A 140 2.70 3.52 -27.76
CA PRO A 140 2.82 2.35 -28.61
C PRO A 140 2.27 2.67 -30.00
N GLU A 141 3.08 2.37 -31.02
CA GLU A 141 2.79 2.63 -32.44
C GLU A 141 1.59 1.81 -32.95
N GLU A 142 1.17 0.80 -32.19
CA GLU A 142 0.09 -0.13 -32.53
C GLU A 142 -1.16 0.11 -31.68
N GLY A 143 -2.33 -0.04 -32.31
CA GLY A 143 -3.62 0.04 -31.62
C GLY A 143 -3.84 -1.06 -30.59
N LEU A 144 -4.88 -0.93 -29.76
CA LEU A 144 -5.19 -1.92 -28.73
C LEU A 144 -6.11 -3.01 -29.28
N ASN A 145 -5.59 -4.25 -29.33
CA ASN A 145 -6.39 -5.45 -29.55
C ASN A 145 -7.05 -5.96 -28.25
N ALA A 146 -6.48 -5.61 -27.11
CA ALA A 146 -7.04 -5.85 -25.79
C ALA A 146 -6.66 -4.70 -24.87
N MET A 147 -7.47 -4.46 -23.85
CA MET A 147 -7.17 -3.47 -22.83
C MET A 147 -7.61 -3.94 -21.44
N THR A 148 -6.88 -3.48 -20.43
CA THR A 148 -7.39 -3.39 -19.07
C THR A 148 -7.22 -1.96 -18.60
N SER A 149 -8.27 -1.35 -18.04
CA SER A 149 -8.15 -0.10 -17.31
C SER A 149 -8.55 -0.33 -15.86
N CYS A 150 -7.68 0.04 -14.93
CA CYS A 150 -7.96 -0.02 -13.50
C CYS A 150 -7.78 1.35 -12.86
N PHE A 151 -8.59 1.65 -11.86
CA PHE A 151 -8.50 2.90 -11.10
C PHE A 151 -9.15 2.74 -9.73
N TRP A 152 -8.66 3.52 -8.78
CA TRP A 152 -9.36 3.77 -7.52
C TRP A 152 -10.17 5.05 -7.66
N ILE A 153 -11.41 5.03 -7.19
CA ILE A 153 -12.38 6.13 -7.32
C ILE A 153 -13.11 6.38 -6.00
N LYS A 154 -13.25 7.67 -5.65
CA LYS A 154 -14.14 8.14 -4.58
C LYS A 154 -14.92 9.34 -5.09
N THR A 155 -16.24 9.23 -5.14
CA THR A 155 -17.13 10.28 -5.69
C THR A 155 -17.62 11.20 -4.58
N LEU A 156 -17.92 12.48 -4.88
CA LEU A 156 -18.46 13.43 -3.87
C LEU A 156 -19.83 14.02 -4.21
N LYS A 157 -20.18 14.09 -5.49
CA LYS A 157 -21.48 14.59 -5.96
C LYS A 157 -21.88 13.83 -7.23
N ARG A 158 -23.19 13.71 -7.45
CA ARG A 158 -23.75 13.24 -8.71
C ARG A 158 -23.76 14.41 -9.69
N SER A 159 -22.88 14.39 -10.68
CA SER A 159 -23.11 15.08 -11.96
C SER A 159 -23.91 14.15 -12.88
N ASP A 160 -24.40 14.67 -14.01
CA ASP A 160 -25.26 13.91 -14.92
C ASP A 160 -24.54 12.67 -15.46
N ALA A 161 -23.31 12.86 -15.95
CA ALA A 161 -22.47 11.79 -16.48
C ALA A 161 -20.97 12.09 -16.26
N PRO A 162 -20.43 12.03 -15.03
CA PRO A 162 -19.03 12.34 -14.77
C PRO A 162 -18.10 11.37 -15.50
N ASN A 163 -17.19 11.92 -16.30
CA ASN A 163 -16.21 11.16 -17.07
C ASN A 163 -14.95 10.89 -16.23
N VAL A 164 -14.61 9.62 -16.08
CA VAL A 164 -13.43 9.15 -15.33
C VAL A 164 -12.20 9.16 -16.21
N LEU A 165 -12.29 8.56 -17.40
CA LEU A 165 -11.19 8.40 -18.35
C LEU A 165 -11.73 8.52 -19.77
N SER A 166 -11.11 9.38 -20.57
CA SER A 166 -11.41 9.61 -21.97
C SER A 166 -10.16 9.40 -22.83
N TYR A 167 -10.34 8.82 -24.00
CA TYR A 167 -9.33 8.67 -25.05
C TYR A 167 -9.97 9.07 -26.38
N ALA A 168 -9.33 9.98 -27.10
CA ALA A 168 -9.73 10.35 -28.46
C ALA A 168 -8.53 10.40 -29.40
N ILE A 169 -8.77 10.12 -30.67
CA ILE A 169 -7.81 10.31 -31.76
C ILE A 169 -8.17 11.59 -32.54
N PRO A 170 -7.27 12.15 -33.37
CA PRO A 170 -7.53 13.40 -34.09
C PRO A 170 -8.83 13.40 -34.91
N GLU A 171 -9.18 12.26 -35.51
CA GLU A 171 -10.35 12.12 -36.38
C GLU A 171 -11.63 11.73 -35.65
N ARG A 172 -11.53 11.31 -34.37
CA ARG A 172 -12.66 10.70 -33.65
C ARG A 172 -12.54 10.87 -32.13
N ASP A 173 -13.55 11.52 -31.58
CA ASP A 173 -13.89 11.54 -30.15
C ASP A 173 -14.34 10.17 -29.64
N ASN A 174 -14.40 9.98 -28.32
CA ASN A 174 -15.04 8.82 -27.70
C ASN A 174 -14.47 7.45 -28.13
N GLU A 175 -13.18 7.38 -28.49
CA GLU A 175 -12.51 6.12 -28.83
C GLU A 175 -12.58 5.15 -27.64
N ILE A 176 -12.28 5.66 -26.43
CA ILE A 176 -12.63 5.04 -25.15
C ILE A 176 -13.21 6.14 -24.25
N THR A 177 -14.37 5.89 -23.66
CA THR A 177 -14.95 6.78 -22.65
C THR A 177 -15.50 5.93 -21.50
N ILE A 178 -14.99 6.17 -20.29
CA ILE A 178 -15.48 5.57 -19.04
C ILE A 178 -16.12 6.67 -18.21
N TYR A 179 -17.41 6.55 -17.94
CA TYR A 179 -18.18 7.55 -17.20
C TYR A 179 -19.20 6.89 -16.26
N LEU A 180 -19.90 7.68 -15.44
CA LEU A 180 -20.89 7.16 -14.47
C LEU A 180 -22.32 7.56 -14.86
N LEU A 181 -23.21 6.59 -15.16
CA LEU A 181 -24.64 6.85 -15.38
C LEU A 181 -25.51 5.58 -15.22
N PRO A 182 -26.16 5.36 -14.06
CA PRO A 182 -25.70 5.68 -12.71
C PRO A 182 -24.51 4.79 -12.26
N ASN A 183 -24.28 3.70 -12.98
CA ASN A 183 -23.18 2.77 -12.80
C ASN A 183 -21.99 3.19 -13.67
N VAL A 184 -20.83 2.56 -13.47
CA VAL A 184 -19.71 2.64 -14.40
C VAL A 184 -20.17 2.15 -15.77
N THR A 185 -19.98 2.98 -16.78
CA THR A 185 -20.36 2.74 -18.16
C THR A 185 -19.14 2.85 -19.06
N LEU A 186 -18.97 1.89 -19.98
CA LEU A 186 -17.93 1.92 -21.00
C LEU A 186 -18.53 2.24 -22.37
N LEU A 187 -17.96 3.21 -23.07
CA LEU A 187 -18.21 3.47 -24.49
C LEU A 187 -16.92 3.23 -25.27
N LEU A 188 -17.02 2.45 -26.35
CA LEU A 188 -15.94 2.23 -27.32
C LEU A 188 -16.43 2.59 -28.73
N LYS A 189 -15.90 3.67 -29.31
CA LYS A 189 -16.20 4.08 -30.69
C LYS A 189 -15.06 3.63 -31.61
N THR A 190 -15.03 2.34 -31.95
CA THR A 190 -14.02 1.78 -32.85
C THR A 190 -14.44 1.94 -34.33
N LYS A 191 -13.46 1.98 -35.25
CA LYS A 191 -13.69 2.18 -36.70
C LYS A 191 -14.65 1.15 -37.31
N ALA A 192 -14.66 -0.08 -36.80
CA ALA A 192 -15.41 -1.20 -37.37
C ALA A 192 -16.84 -1.38 -36.81
N GLY A 193 -17.33 -0.50 -35.92
CA GLY A 193 -18.65 -0.64 -35.33
C GLY A 193 -19.48 0.63 -35.39
N THR A 194 -20.44 0.69 -36.31
CA THR A 194 -21.41 1.79 -36.47
C THR A 194 -22.36 1.94 -35.28
N SER A 195 -22.52 0.91 -34.45
CA SER A 195 -23.37 0.95 -33.25
C SER A 195 -22.73 1.74 -32.10
N PHE A 196 -23.39 2.82 -31.72
CA PHE A 196 -23.10 3.67 -30.56
C PHE A 196 -23.92 3.21 -29.36
N TYR A 197 -23.50 2.15 -28.68
CA TYR A 197 -24.18 1.66 -27.48
C TYR A 197 -23.22 1.63 -26.29
N PRO A 198 -23.32 2.59 -25.37
CA PRO A 198 -22.65 2.52 -24.09
C PRO A 198 -23.04 1.24 -23.33
N GLN A 199 -22.07 0.65 -22.63
CA GLN A 199 -22.24 -0.59 -21.87
C GLN A 199 -22.33 -0.28 -20.39
N ASP A 200 -23.53 -0.40 -19.80
CA ASP A 200 -23.70 -0.39 -18.35
C ASP A 200 -23.06 -1.65 -17.74
N LEU A 201 -22.05 -1.44 -16.91
CA LEU A 201 -21.29 -2.52 -16.29
C LEU A 201 -21.90 -2.99 -14.96
N GLY A 202 -22.99 -2.38 -14.47
CA GLY A 202 -23.65 -2.78 -13.23
C GLY A 202 -22.83 -2.51 -11.96
N ILE A 203 -21.80 -1.68 -12.06
CA ILE A 203 -20.91 -1.31 -10.95
C ILE A 203 -21.29 0.09 -10.46
N TRP A 204 -21.85 0.18 -9.26
CA TRP A 204 -22.14 1.46 -8.62
C TRP A 204 -21.03 1.86 -7.65
N VAL A 205 -20.56 3.11 -7.73
CA VAL A 205 -19.43 3.66 -6.94
C VAL A 205 -19.74 5.06 -6.36
N SER A 206 -21.03 5.41 -6.29
CA SER A 206 -21.49 6.75 -5.90
C SER A 206 -21.92 6.85 -4.43
N ASP A 207 -21.24 6.14 -3.53
CA ASP A 207 -21.51 6.13 -2.07
C ASP A 207 -20.58 7.03 -1.24
N GLY A 208 -19.66 7.75 -1.88
CA GLY A 208 -18.69 8.56 -1.17
C GLY A 208 -17.55 7.77 -0.53
N LYS A 209 -17.36 6.48 -0.87
CA LYS A 209 -16.25 5.65 -0.42
C LYS A 209 -15.27 5.37 -1.55
N TRP A 210 -14.09 4.87 -1.19
CA TRP A 210 -13.13 4.40 -2.18
C TRP A 210 -13.57 3.05 -2.72
N HIS A 211 -13.52 2.90 -4.04
CA HIS A 211 -13.68 1.62 -4.72
C HIS A 211 -12.55 1.41 -5.72
N HIS A 212 -12.13 0.17 -5.87
CA HIS A 212 -11.25 -0.23 -6.96
C HIS A 212 -12.10 -0.79 -8.11
N VAL A 213 -11.94 -0.24 -9.31
CA VAL A 213 -12.66 -0.68 -10.51
C VAL A 213 -11.64 -1.09 -11.55
N CYS A 214 -11.85 -2.25 -12.18
CA CYS A 214 -11.14 -2.65 -13.39
C CYS A 214 -12.13 -3.02 -14.49
N ILE A 215 -11.83 -2.64 -15.71
CA ILE A 215 -12.57 -2.99 -16.92
C ILE A 215 -11.60 -3.66 -17.87
N THR A 216 -11.91 -4.86 -18.34
CA THR A 216 -11.12 -5.59 -19.33
C THR A 216 -11.92 -5.75 -20.61
N TRP A 217 -11.25 -5.68 -21.76
CA TRP A 217 -11.83 -5.94 -23.06
C TRP A 217 -10.80 -6.56 -24.01
N GLU A 218 -11.24 -7.45 -24.90
CA GLU A 218 -10.42 -8.02 -25.97
C GLU A 218 -11.22 -8.16 -27.28
N ASN A 219 -10.54 -8.08 -28.42
CA ASN A 219 -11.18 -8.02 -29.74
C ASN A 219 -11.33 -9.37 -30.45
N ILE A 220 -10.84 -10.48 -29.92
CA ILE A 220 -11.02 -11.81 -30.54
C ILE A 220 -12.47 -12.26 -30.39
N HIS A 221 -12.99 -12.28 -29.16
CA HIS A 221 -14.37 -12.66 -28.87
C HIS A 221 -15.24 -11.47 -28.41
N GLY A 222 -14.65 -10.28 -28.25
CA GLY A 222 -15.37 -9.12 -27.70
C GLY A 222 -15.70 -9.31 -26.23
N THR A 223 -14.84 -10.01 -25.48
CA THR A 223 -15.06 -10.32 -24.07
C THR A 223 -14.83 -9.06 -23.24
N LEU A 224 -15.90 -8.50 -22.68
CA LEU A 224 -15.91 -7.35 -21.80
C LEU A 224 -16.19 -7.82 -20.37
N GLN A 225 -15.29 -7.51 -19.44
CA GLN A 225 -15.49 -7.82 -18.02
C GLN A 225 -15.27 -6.60 -17.15
N ALA A 226 -15.97 -6.56 -16.02
CA ALA A 226 -15.86 -5.47 -15.07
C ALA A 226 -15.78 -6.01 -13.64
N TYR A 227 -14.86 -5.44 -12.86
CA TYR A 227 -14.54 -5.86 -11.50
C TYR A 227 -14.74 -4.68 -10.56
N LYS A 228 -15.34 -4.95 -9.39
CA LYS A 228 -15.44 -4.01 -8.27
C LYS A 228 -14.75 -4.63 -7.07
N ASP A 229 -13.81 -3.89 -6.49
CA ASP A 229 -13.05 -4.28 -5.29
C ASP A 229 -12.40 -5.66 -5.43
N GLY A 230 -11.87 -5.94 -6.63
CA GLY A 230 -11.16 -7.17 -6.96
C GLY A 230 -12.07 -8.37 -7.32
N VAL A 231 -13.40 -8.17 -7.35
CA VAL A 231 -14.38 -9.22 -7.64
C VAL A 231 -15.08 -8.94 -8.96
N LEU A 232 -15.19 -9.97 -9.81
CA LEU A 232 -15.92 -9.90 -11.08
C LEU A 232 -17.41 -9.61 -10.82
N ARG A 233 -17.95 -8.58 -11.47
CA ARG A 233 -19.36 -8.17 -11.35
C ARG A 233 -20.14 -8.27 -12.65
N ASN A 234 -19.46 -8.18 -13.79
CA ASN A 234 -20.08 -8.25 -15.10
C ASN A 234 -19.13 -8.93 -16.09
N SER A 235 -19.68 -9.77 -16.95
CA SER A 235 -18.94 -10.49 -18.00
C SER A 235 -19.87 -10.70 -19.18
N ARG A 236 -19.45 -10.25 -20.36
CA ARG A 236 -20.20 -10.37 -21.62
C ARG A 236 -19.22 -10.67 -22.75
N THR A 237 -19.71 -11.29 -23.81
CA THR A 237 -18.97 -11.52 -25.05
C THR A 237 -19.68 -10.85 -26.22
N GLY A 238 -19.01 -10.76 -27.38
CA GLY A 238 -19.57 -10.15 -28.58
C GLY A 238 -19.58 -8.61 -28.56
N PHE A 239 -18.93 -7.98 -27.59
CA PHE A 239 -18.79 -6.52 -27.57
C PHE A 239 -17.60 -6.09 -28.44
N LYS A 240 -17.89 -5.52 -29.63
CA LYS A 240 -16.90 -5.00 -30.59
C LYS A 240 -15.79 -6.01 -31.00
N PRO A 241 -16.11 -7.28 -31.34
CA PRO A 241 -15.09 -8.20 -31.85
C PRO A 241 -14.51 -7.72 -33.19
N GLY A 242 -13.26 -8.06 -33.47
CA GLY A 242 -12.50 -7.69 -34.67
C GLY A 242 -12.19 -6.21 -34.81
N ALA A 243 -12.50 -5.39 -33.80
CA ALA A 243 -12.46 -3.94 -33.91
C ALA A 243 -11.40 -3.35 -32.96
N PRO A 244 -10.11 -3.31 -33.36
CA PRO A 244 -9.06 -2.72 -32.54
C PRO A 244 -9.34 -1.23 -32.27
N ILE A 245 -8.93 -0.78 -31.09
CA ILE A 245 -8.91 0.64 -30.72
C ILE A 245 -7.72 1.30 -31.39
N ALA A 246 -7.92 2.46 -31.99
CA ALA A 246 -6.88 3.14 -32.76
C ALA A 246 -5.73 3.67 -31.89
N PRO A 247 -4.48 3.69 -32.41
CA PRO A 247 -3.34 4.27 -31.71
C PRO A 247 -3.34 5.81 -31.77
N HIS A 248 -2.29 6.42 -31.20
CA HIS A 248 -1.98 7.86 -31.30
C HIS A 248 -3.04 8.83 -30.77
N GLY A 249 -3.91 8.36 -29.89
CA GLY A 249 -4.87 9.22 -29.21
C GLY A 249 -4.30 9.90 -27.97
N MET A 250 -5.05 10.90 -27.50
CA MET A 250 -4.80 11.62 -26.26
C MET A 250 -5.67 11.04 -25.15
N TRP A 251 -5.05 10.79 -24.00
CA TRP A 251 -5.74 10.34 -22.79
C TRP A 251 -5.99 11.52 -21.85
N ILE A 252 -7.20 11.61 -21.32
CA ILE A 252 -7.62 12.63 -20.35
C ILE A 252 -8.38 11.97 -19.21
N ILE A 253 -8.07 12.37 -17.98
CA ILE A 253 -8.76 11.92 -16.77
C ILE A 253 -9.66 13.05 -16.26
N GLY A 254 -10.88 12.68 -15.88
CA GLY A 254 -11.82 13.57 -15.20
C GLY A 254 -12.61 14.52 -16.11
N GLN A 255 -12.45 14.42 -17.43
CA GLN A 255 -13.14 15.23 -18.42
C GLN A 255 -13.49 14.42 -19.66
N ASP A 256 -14.57 14.84 -20.32
CA ASP A 256 -15.10 14.23 -21.54
C ASP A 256 -14.63 14.95 -22.81
N GLN A 257 -14.01 14.22 -23.73
CA GLN A 257 -13.48 14.79 -24.97
C GLN A 257 -14.52 14.76 -26.10
N ASP A 258 -15.22 15.88 -26.31
CA ASP A 258 -16.08 16.08 -27.50
C ASP A 258 -15.28 16.39 -28.79
N ARG A 259 -13.96 16.57 -28.65
CA ARG A 259 -12.98 16.61 -29.74
C ARG A 259 -11.62 16.21 -29.21
N TYR A 260 -10.67 15.93 -30.11
CA TYR A 260 -9.29 15.66 -29.73
C TYR A 260 -8.72 16.75 -28.80
N GLY A 261 -8.36 16.36 -27.57
CA GLY A 261 -7.80 17.23 -26.54
C GLY A 261 -8.70 18.36 -26.03
N GLY A 262 -10.01 18.33 -26.29
CA GLY A 262 -10.87 19.44 -25.90
C GLY A 262 -12.36 19.16 -26.00
N GLY A 263 -13.15 20.24 -26.03
CA GLY A 263 -14.60 20.15 -26.05
C GLY A 263 -15.24 19.85 -24.68
N PHE A 264 -14.48 19.96 -23.59
CA PHE A 264 -14.95 19.64 -22.24
C PHE A 264 -16.22 20.40 -21.86
N GLN A 265 -17.21 19.66 -21.34
CA GLN A 265 -18.45 20.20 -20.79
C GLN A 265 -18.44 20.09 -19.27
N LEU A 266 -18.88 21.16 -18.59
CA LEU A 266 -18.89 21.22 -17.13
C LEU A 266 -19.73 20.11 -16.49
N ASN A 267 -20.84 19.74 -17.12
CA ASN A 267 -21.76 18.73 -16.60
C ASN A 267 -21.18 17.30 -16.68
N ASN A 268 -20.18 17.08 -17.54
CA ASN A 268 -19.52 15.78 -17.71
C ASN A 268 -18.20 15.69 -16.91
N ALA A 269 -17.81 16.75 -16.19
CA ALA A 269 -16.61 16.74 -15.38
C ALA A 269 -16.74 15.77 -14.19
N PHE A 270 -15.63 15.14 -13.81
CA PHE A 270 -15.56 14.30 -12.62
C PHE A 270 -15.46 15.11 -11.33
N HIS A 271 -16.17 14.66 -10.29
CA HIS A 271 -16.24 15.31 -8.98
C HIS A 271 -15.90 14.28 -7.90
N GLY A 272 -14.68 14.35 -7.36
CA GLY A 272 -14.20 13.36 -6.40
C GLY A 272 -12.69 13.18 -6.42
N SER A 273 -12.22 12.01 -6.01
CA SER A 273 -10.81 11.64 -6.02
C SER A 273 -10.56 10.43 -6.92
N LEU A 274 -9.47 10.46 -7.68
CA LEU A 274 -8.95 9.32 -8.45
C LEU A 274 -7.49 9.06 -8.08
N THR A 275 -7.12 7.79 -8.00
CA THR A 275 -5.72 7.35 -7.92
C THR A 275 -5.51 6.07 -8.70
N GLN A 276 -4.25 5.77 -9.03
CA GLN A 276 -3.83 4.55 -9.73
C GLN A 276 -4.63 4.29 -11.03
N VAL A 277 -4.95 5.35 -11.78
CA VAL A 277 -5.55 5.21 -13.11
C VAL A 277 -4.48 4.67 -14.05
N ASN A 278 -4.60 3.41 -14.43
CA ASN A 278 -3.63 2.68 -15.23
C ASN A 278 -4.33 1.95 -16.39
N VAL A 279 -3.61 1.81 -17.50
CA VAL A 279 -4.06 1.11 -18.71
C VAL A 279 -3.00 0.12 -19.15
N TRP A 280 -3.42 -1.11 -19.43
CA TRP A 280 -2.60 -2.17 -20.02
C TRP A 280 -3.13 -2.52 -21.41
N ASN A 281 -2.23 -2.96 -22.29
CA ASN A 281 -2.58 -3.44 -23.64
C ASN A 281 -2.94 -4.93 -23.71
N ARG A 282 -3.34 -5.50 -22.57
CA ARG A 282 -3.74 -6.90 -22.42
C ARG A 282 -4.86 -7.02 -21.39
N VAL A 283 -5.53 -8.16 -21.41
CA VAL A 283 -6.40 -8.57 -20.31
C VAL A 283 -5.54 -8.97 -19.10
N LEU A 284 -5.73 -8.30 -17.97
CA LEU A 284 -5.20 -8.76 -16.69
C LEU A 284 -6.07 -9.91 -16.17
N ASP A 285 -5.45 -10.90 -15.53
CA ASP A 285 -6.21 -11.98 -14.91
C ASP A 285 -6.86 -11.56 -13.58
N ALA A 286 -7.77 -12.39 -13.07
CA ALA A 286 -8.50 -12.10 -11.83
C ALA A 286 -7.59 -12.00 -10.59
N SER A 287 -6.44 -12.69 -10.57
CA SER A 287 -5.48 -12.66 -9.47
C SER A 287 -4.70 -11.34 -9.46
N GLU A 288 -4.26 -10.89 -10.64
CA GLU A 288 -3.65 -9.57 -10.83
C GLU A 288 -4.60 -8.45 -10.38
N ILE A 289 -5.86 -8.49 -10.82
CA ILE A 289 -6.89 -7.52 -10.45
C ILE A 289 -7.19 -7.56 -8.94
N SER A 290 -7.29 -8.75 -8.34
CA SER A 290 -7.48 -8.90 -6.89
C SER A 290 -6.31 -8.33 -6.08
N THR A 291 -5.09 -8.43 -6.61
CA THR A 291 -3.89 -7.86 -5.99
C THR A 291 -3.91 -6.34 -6.04
N LEU A 292 -4.24 -5.75 -7.20
CA LEU A 292 -4.39 -4.30 -7.35
C LEU A 292 -5.48 -3.73 -6.42
N ALA A 293 -6.58 -4.45 -6.24
CA ALA A 293 -7.67 -4.06 -5.33
C ALA A 293 -7.27 -4.01 -3.85
N LYS A 294 -6.16 -4.65 -3.47
CA LYS A 294 -5.63 -4.64 -2.09
C LYS A 294 -4.49 -3.62 -1.91
N GLN A 295 -4.02 -3.02 -3.00
CA GLN A 295 -2.84 -2.17 -3.04
C GLN A 295 -3.19 -0.81 -3.68
N CYS A 296 -3.62 0.12 -2.84
CA CYS A 296 -3.83 1.51 -3.24
C CYS A 296 -2.50 2.22 -3.54
N GLY A 297 -1.49 2.06 -2.68
CA GLY A 297 -0.23 2.83 -2.76
C GLY A 297 0.89 2.24 -3.62
N THR A 298 0.81 0.96 -3.95
CA THR A 298 1.89 0.22 -4.64
C THR A 298 1.35 -0.61 -5.80
N GLY A 299 0.34 -0.09 -6.51
CA GLY A 299 -0.22 -0.75 -7.68
C GLY A 299 0.83 -0.96 -8.77
N MET A 300 0.64 -2.00 -9.59
CA MET A 300 1.45 -2.18 -10.79
C MET A 300 1.15 -1.03 -11.77
N ALA A 301 2.20 -0.47 -12.37
CA ALA A 301 2.03 0.52 -13.42
C ALA A 301 1.45 -0.12 -14.69
N GLY A 302 0.53 0.60 -15.34
CA GLY A 302 0.04 0.23 -16.67
C GLY A 302 1.15 0.27 -17.71
N ASN A 303 1.29 -0.77 -18.52
CA ASN A 303 2.32 -0.79 -19.57
C ASN A 303 1.93 0.02 -20.82
N TYR A 304 0.66 0.40 -20.96
CA TYR A 304 0.18 1.28 -22.03
C TYR A 304 0.11 2.73 -21.54
N ARG A 305 -0.50 2.96 -20.37
CA ARG A 305 -0.47 4.24 -19.66
C ARG A 305 -0.42 3.99 -18.16
N ALA A 306 0.53 4.62 -17.48
CA ALA A 306 0.65 4.58 -16.04
C ALA A 306 0.04 5.84 -15.40
N TYR A 307 -0.40 5.72 -14.14
CA TYR A 307 -0.91 6.87 -13.38
C TYR A 307 0.09 8.04 -13.29
N SER A 308 1.38 7.72 -13.28
CA SER A 308 2.48 8.70 -13.26
C SER A 308 2.61 9.52 -14.54
N ASP A 309 2.00 9.09 -15.65
CA ASP A 309 2.12 9.76 -16.95
C ASP A 309 1.17 10.96 -17.08
N PHE A 310 0.23 11.09 -16.14
CA PHE A 310 -0.78 12.15 -16.13
C PHE A 310 -0.32 13.36 -15.31
N VAL A 311 -0.31 14.54 -15.95
CA VAL A 311 0.16 15.79 -15.32
C VAL A 311 -1.02 16.71 -14.95
N PRO A 312 -1.25 16.99 -13.65
CA PRO A 312 -2.33 17.87 -13.15
C PRO A 312 -2.41 19.23 -13.83
N TYR A 313 -3.58 19.56 -14.38
CA TYR A 313 -3.86 20.86 -14.99
C TYR A 313 -5.24 21.42 -14.59
N GLY A 314 -5.34 22.75 -14.50
CA GLY A 314 -6.56 23.50 -14.22
C GLY A 314 -7.19 23.23 -12.84
N GLY A 315 -6.42 23.46 -11.78
CA GLY A 315 -6.95 23.54 -10.40
C GLY A 315 -7.20 22.20 -9.70
N ILE A 316 -6.79 21.09 -10.30
CA ILE A 316 -6.76 19.77 -9.67
C ILE A 316 -5.79 19.79 -8.49
N GLN A 317 -6.21 19.22 -7.36
CA GLN A 317 -5.39 19.18 -6.16
C GLN A 317 -4.79 17.79 -5.97
N LYS A 318 -3.48 17.72 -5.75
CA LYS A 318 -2.82 16.49 -5.35
C LYS A 318 -2.96 16.31 -3.83
N ILE A 319 -3.47 15.16 -3.41
CA ILE A 319 -3.60 14.77 -1.99
C ILE A 319 -2.57 13.68 -1.71
N THR A 320 -1.63 13.96 -0.80
CA THR A 320 -0.52 13.07 -0.45
C THR A 320 -0.36 12.95 1.07
N PRO A 321 -0.47 11.76 1.68
CA PRO A 321 -1.09 10.55 1.12
C PRO A 321 -2.62 10.62 1.21
N SER A 322 -3.32 9.91 0.32
CA SER A 322 -4.74 9.63 0.40
C SER A 322 -4.96 8.14 0.64
N CYS A 323 -5.61 7.79 1.75
CA CYS A 323 -5.82 6.39 2.13
C CYS A 323 -7.12 5.85 1.52
N CYS A 324 -7.01 4.74 0.79
CA CYS A 324 -8.13 4.08 0.12
C CYS A 324 -8.89 3.17 1.09
N GLU A 325 -9.54 3.74 2.09
CA GLU A 325 -10.40 3.00 3.01
C GLU A 325 -11.73 2.65 2.31
N GLN A 326 -11.99 1.36 2.13
CA GLN A 326 -13.21 0.77 1.55
C GLN A 326 -14.29 0.54 2.62
#